data_AF-A0A3M2BIY7-F1
#
_entry.id   AF-A0A3M2BIY7-F1
#
_cell.length_a   1.000
_cell.length_b   1.000
_cell.length_c   1.000
_cell.angle_alpha   90.00
_cell.angle_beta   90.00
_cell.angle_gamma   90.00
#
_symmetry.space_group_name_H-M   'P 1'
#
loop_
_entity.id
_entity.type
_entity.pdbx_description
1 polymer ?
#
loop_
_entity_poly.entity_id
_entity_poly.type
_entity_poly.pdbx_seq_one_letter_code
_entity_poly.pdbx_strand_id
1 'polypeptide(L)'
;MPNWVAALVLAAFISGALIHRAWRRHRERRAAARRVVEKPNSYYFPKHVQDQFDREWYESIRLDHLHEVNREEVERLLARIRAEGLDSLRRDERAFLERIARLEAARERRGTQPPPGDPWPRPA
;
A
#
# COMPACT_ATOMS: atom_id res chain seq x y z
N MET A 1 43.20 48.82 -9.56
CA MET A 1 43.42 47.81 -8.49
C MET A 1 42.64 46.54 -8.86
N PRO A 2 43.14 45.33 -8.59
CA PRO A 2 42.73 44.14 -9.30
C PRO A 2 41.47 43.49 -8.70
N ASN A 3 40.31 43.74 -9.31
CA ASN A 3 39.00 43.22 -8.89
C ASN A 3 38.88 41.68 -8.98
N TRP A 4 39.84 41.02 -9.63
CA TRP A 4 39.88 39.56 -9.77
C TRP A 4 40.23 38.85 -8.46
N VAL A 5 40.96 39.50 -7.55
CA VAL A 5 41.27 38.92 -6.22
C VAL A 5 40.01 38.79 -5.38
N ALA A 6 39.13 39.81 -5.40
CA ALA A 6 37.85 39.77 -4.71
C ALA A 6 36.92 38.68 -5.27
N ALA A 7 36.92 38.49 -6.60
CA ALA A 7 36.13 37.44 -7.24
C ALA A 7 36.60 36.03 -6.85
N LEU A 8 37.92 35.80 -6.72
CA LEU A 8 38.47 34.52 -6.28
C LEU A 8 38.11 34.20 -4.83
N VAL A 9 38.16 35.21 -3.94
CA VAL A 9 37.75 35.03 -2.53
C VAL A 9 36.26 34.70 -2.43
N LEU A 10 35.41 35.37 -3.22
CA LEU A 10 33.98 35.08 -3.24
C LEU A 10 33.70 33.67 -3.78
N ALA A 11 34.38 33.26 -4.86
CA ALA A 11 34.25 31.93 -5.42
C ALA A 11 34.70 30.82 -4.45
N ALA A 12 35.76 31.06 -3.68
CA ALA A 12 36.22 30.14 -2.63
C ALA A 12 35.20 30.01 -1.49
N PHE A 13 34.57 31.11 -1.09
CA PHE A 13 33.51 31.08 -0.06
C PHE A 13 32.27 30.33 -0.53
N ILE A 14 31.83 30.57 -1.77
CA ILE A 14 30.65 29.91 -2.34
C ILE A 14 30.91 28.41 -2.51
N SER A 15 32.06 28.04 -3.07
CA SER A 15 32.43 26.63 -3.23
C SER A 15 32.57 25.91 -1.88
N GLY A 16 33.19 26.53 -0.88
CA GLY A 16 33.27 26.01 0.48
C GLY A 16 31.88 25.78 1.12
N ALA A 17 30.96 26.74 0.96
CA ALA A 17 29.60 26.61 1.49
C ALA A 17 28.80 25.49 0.80
N LEU A 18 28.96 25.31 -0.52
CA LEU A 18 28.32 24.23 -1.26
C LEU A 18 28.86 22.86 -0.85
N ILE A 19 30.17 22.71 -0.70
CA ILE A 19 30.82 21.47 -0.25
C ILE A 19 30.36 21.13 1.17
N HIS A 20 30.34 22.09 2.10
CA HIS A 20 29.87 21.87 3.46
C HIS A 20 28.40 21.44 3.48
N ARG A 21 27.52 22.09 2.70
CA ARG A 21 26.10 21.73 2.63
C ARG A 21 25.89 20.31 2.08
N ALA A 22 26.65 19.93 1.05
CA ALA A 22 26.63 18.59 0.49
C ALA A 22 27.10 17.54 1.51
N TRP A 23 28.19 17.80 2.23
CA TRP A 23 28.71 16.92 3.26
C TRP A 23 27.73 16.72 4.42
N ARG A 24 27.09 17.81 4.89
CA ARG A 24 26.08 17.75 5.94
C ARG A 24 24.88 16.88 5.53
N ARG A 25 24.34 17.11 4.32
CA ARG A 25 23.24 16.28 3.78
C ARG A 25 23.63 14.81 3.64
N HIS A 26 24.84 14.54 3.16
CA HIS A 26 25.32 13.17 3.01
C HIS A 26 25.46 12.47 4.38
N ARG A 27 25.94 13.20 5.39
CA ARG A 27 26.04 12.70 6.77
C ARG A 27 24.66 12.42 7.39
N GLU A 28 23.69 13.30 7.18
CA GLU A 28 22.30 13.12 7.62
C GLU A 28 21.65 11.90 6.95
N ARG A 29 21.85 11.71 5.63
CA ARG A 29 21.37 10.53 4.90
C ARG A 29 21.99 9.23 5.42
N ARG A 30 23.29 9.21 5.71
CA ARG A 30 23.96 8.03 6.28
C ARG A 30 23.53 7.74 7.70
N ALA A 31 23.26 8.76 8.51
CA ALA A 31 22.73 8.59 9.86
C ALA A 31 21.30 8.03 9.84
N ALA A 32 20.46 8.46 8.91
CA ALA A 32 19.12 7.91 8.70
C ALA A 32 19.16 6.45 8.22
N ALA A 33 20.08 6.13 7.30
CA ALA A 33 20.26 4.76 6.81
C ALA A 33 20.80 3.78 7.88
N ARG A 34 21.52 4.28 8.89
CA ARG A 34 21.98 3.48 10.04
C ARG A 34 20.93 3.34 11.16
N ARG A 35 19.84 4.11 11.10
CA ARG A 35 18.68 4.00 11.99
C ARG A 35 17.55 3.19 11.34
N VAL A 36 17.89 2.20 10.53
CA VAL A 36 16.94 1.16 10.16
C VAL A 36 16.81 0.27 11.39
N VAL A 37 15.92 0.68 12.30
CA VAL A 37 15.36 -0.21 13.33
C VAL A 37 14.83 -1.41 12.57
N GLU A 38 15.29 -2.62 12.93
CA GLU A 38 14.70 -3.86 12.42
C GLU A 38 13.18 -3.72 12.54
N LYS A 39 12.50 -3.73 11.40
CA LYS A 39 11.05 -3.54 11.40
C LYS A 39 10.45 -4.64 12.28
N PRO A 40 9.41 -4.32 13.08
CA PRO A 40 8.77 -5.31 13.94
C PRO A 40 8.49 -6.60 13.15
N ASN A 41 8.64 -7.77 13.79
CA ASN A 41 8.53 -9.08 13.14
C ASN A 41 7.22 -9.28 12.33
N SER A 42 6.18 -8.47 12.60
CA SER A 42 4.97 -8.36 11.76
C SER A 42 5.22 -7.86 10.33
N TYR A 43 6.43 -7.43 10.00
CA TYR A 43 6.80 -7.02 8.64
C TYR A 43 7.26 -8.20 7.77
N TYR A 44 7.66 -9.31 8.39
CA TYR A 44 8.15 -10.51 7.70
C TYR A 44 7.16 -11.66 7.84
N PHE A 45 5.92 -11.46 7.39
CA PHE A 45 5.03 -12.62 7.22
C PHE A 45 5.64 -13.55 6.17
N PRO A 46 5.85 -14.84 6.48
CA PRO A 46 6.24 -15.80 5.48
C PRO A 46 5.22 -15.83 4.34
N LYS A 47 5.68 -16.04 3.10
CA LYS A 47 4.81 -16.10 1.91
C LYS A 47 3.60 -17.02 2.14
N HIS A 48 3.81 -18.19 2.75
CA HIS A 48 2.73 -19.16 3.01
C HIS A 48 1.64 -18.62 3.94
N VAL A 49 1.99 -17.78 4.93
CA VAL A 49 1.01 -17.17 5.85
C VAL A 49 0.19 -16.14 5.09
N GLN A 50 0.86 -15.32 4.26
CA GLN A 50 0.17 -14.35 3.43
C GLN A 50 -0.77 -15.02 2.41
N ASP A 51 -0.31 -16.09 1.76
CA ASP A 51 -1.14 -16.88 0.84
C ASP A 51 -2.36 -17.49 1.58
N GLN A 52 -2.20 -17.92 2.83
CA GLN A 52 -3.33 -18.39 3.63
C GLN A 52 -4.36 -17.27 3.88
N PHE A 53 -3.91 -16.08 4.31
CA PHE A 53 -4.78 -14.93 4.49
C PHE A 53 -5.48 -14.51 3.20
N ASP A 54 -4.76 -14.46 2.07
CA ASP A 54 -5.32 -14.10 0.77
C ASP A 54 -6.38 -15.09 0.34
N ARG A 55 -6.15 -16.40 0.56
CA ARG A 55 -7.15 -17.44 0.28
C ARG A 55 -8.40 -17.24 1.11
N GLU A 56 -8.25 -17.12 2.43
CA GLU A 56 -9.37 -16.94 3.35
C GLU A 56 -10.18 -15.68 2.99
N TRP A 57 -9.49 -14.61 2.60
CA TRP A 57 -10.13 -13.37 2.17
C TRP A 57 -10.89 -13.50 0.84
N TYR A 58 -10.36 -14.25 -0.13
CA TYR A 58 -11.09 -14.51 -1.38
C TYR A 58 -12.28 -15.45 -1.17
N GLU A 59 -12.17 -16.41 -0.26
CA GLU A 59 -13.27 -17.32 0.09
C GLU A 59 -14.40 -16.61 0.84
N SER A 60 -14.16 -15.46 1.46
CA SER A 60 -15.20 -14.65 2.12
C SER A 60 -16.05 -13.80 1.17
N ILE A 61 -15.82 -13.86 -0.15
CA ILE A 61 -16.60 -13.11 -1.14
C ILE A 61 -18.03 -13.67 -1.20
N ARG A 62 -19.02 -12.80 -1.00
CA ARG A 62 -20.44 -13.13 -1.12
C ARG A 62 -20.89 -13.17 -2.58
N LEU A 63 -20.99 -14.38 -3.13
CA LEU A 63 -21.28 -14.62 -4.56
C LEU A 63 -22.73 -14.26 -4.96
N ASP A 64 -23.65 -14.24 -4.01
CA ASP A 64 -25.06 -13.90 -4.19
C ASP A 64 -25.29 -12.43 -4.58
N HIS A 65 -24.36 -11.54 -4.20
CA HIS A 65 -24.41 -10.12 -4.55
C HIS A 65 -23.71 -9.78 -5.88
N LEU A 66 -23.00 -10.74 -6.47
CA LEU A 66 -22.28 -10.54 -7.72
C LEU A 66 -23.23 -10.70 -8.91
N HIS A 67 -22.96 -9.93 -9.96
CA HIS A 67 -23.57 -10.13 -11.27
C HIS A 67 -23.15 -11.51 -11.83
N GLU A 68 -24.03 -12.20 -12.55
CA GLU A 68 -23.82 -13.57 -13.06
C GLU A 68 -22.43 -13.79 -13.67
N VAL A 69 -22.06 -12.96 -14.66
CA VAL A 69 -20.75 -13.04 -15.33
C VAL A 69 -19.57 -12.95 -14.36
N ASN A 70 -19.67 -12.12 -13.31
CA ASN A 70 -18.60 -12.01 -12.31
C ASN A 70 -18.64 -13.17 -11.33
N ARG A 71 -19.83 -13.67 -10.98
CA ARG A 71 -20.00 -14.84 -10.11
C ARG A 71 -19.35 -16.07 -10.73
N GLU A 72 -19.69 -16.40 -11.97
CA GLU A 72 -19.12 -17.55 -12.68
C GLU A 72 -17.58 -17.47 -12.75
N GLU A 73 -17.04 -16.28 -13.04
CA GLU A 73 -15.60 -16.04 -13.08
C GLU A 73 -14.95 -16.24 -11.70
N VAL A 74 -15.53 -15.64 -10.65
CA VAL A 74 -15.03 -15.78 -9.27
C VAL A 74 -15.10 -17.25 -8.82
N GLU A 75 -16.20 -17.94 -9.09
CA GLU A 75 -16.36 -19.37 -8.76
C GLU A 75 -15.29 -20.22 -9.45
N ARG A 76 -15.04 -19.98 -10.74
CA ARG A 76 -13.99 -20.67 -11.50
C ARG A 76 -12.61 -20.44 -10.89
N LEU A 77 -12.30 -19.19 -10.52
CA LEU A 77 -11.00 -18.86 -9.93
C LEU A 77 -10.85 -19.44 -8.51
N LEU A 78 -11.92 -19.40 -7.69
CA LEU A 78 -11.93 -20.02 -6.35
C LEU A 78 -11.79 -21.54 -6.43
N ALA A 79 -12.41 -22.19 -7.42
CA ALA A 79 -12.23 -23.62 -7.66
C ALA A 79 -10.78 -23.95 -8.01
N ARG A 80 -10.13 -23.13 -8.86
CA ARG A 80 -8.70 -23.29 -9.19
C ARG A 80 -7.81 -23.08 -7.97
N ILE A 81 -8.06 -22.06 -7.15
CA ILE A 81 -7.32 -21.83 -5.89
C ILE A 81 -7.44 -23.04 -4.94
N ARG A 82 -8.63 -23.65 -4.84
CA ARG A 82 -8.86 -24.86 -4.03
C ARG A 82 -8.12 -26.08 -4.54
N ALA A 83 -8.07 -26.27 -5.86
CA ALA A 83 -7.40 -27.42 -6.47
C ALA A 83 -5.86 -27.28 -6.53
N GLU A 84 -5.36 -26.12 -6.92
CA GLU A 84 -3.96 -25.92 -7.34
C GLU A 84 -3.20 -24.91 -6.46
N GLY A 85 -3.88 -24.19 -5.58
CA GLY A 85 -3.28 -23.14 -4.76
C GLY A 85 -3.29 -21.75 -5.42
N LEU A 86 -2.90 -20.74 -4.64
CA LEU A 86 -2.85 -19.35 -5.10
C LEU A 86 -1.82 -19.09 -6.19
N ASP A 87 -0.76 -19.89 -6.25
CA ASP A 87 0.30 -19.75 -7.26
C ASP A 87 -0.19 -20.15 -8.68
N SER A 88 -1.33 -20.82 -8.79
CA SER A 88 -1.98 -21.11 -10.09
C SER A 88 -2.59 -19.87 -10.75
N LEU A 89 -2.82 -18.80 -9.98
CA LEU A 89 -3.45 -17.59 -10.50
C LEU A 89 -2.44 -16.69 -11.20
N ARG A 90 -2.83 -16.20 -12.38
CA ARG A 90 -2.14 -15.10 -13.06
C ARG A 90 -2.27 -13.81 -12.24
N ARG A 91 -1.33 -12.89 -12.45
CA ARG A 91 -1.34 -11.57 -11.81
C ARG A 91 -2.65 -10.81 -12.03
N ASP A 92 -3.22 -10.89 -13.23
CA ASP A 92 -4.47 -10.20 -13.58
C ASP A 92 -5.69 -10.83 -12.86
N GLU A 93 -5.69 -12.15 -12.70
CA GLU A 93 -6.73 -12.90 -11.99
C GLU A 93 -6.71 -12.58 -10.48
N ARG A 94 -5.51 -12.48 -9.89
CA ARG A 94 -5.35 -12.01 -8.50
C ARG A 94 -5.88 -10.57 -8.33
N ALA A 95 -5.50 -9.67 -9.23
CA ALA A 95 -5.97 -8.29 -9.20
C ALA A 95 -7.49 -8.17 -9.40
N PHE A 96 -8.08 -9.09 -10.19
CA PHE A 96 -9.52 -9.22 -10.32
C PHE A 96 -10.18 -9.61 -9.00
N LEU A 97 -9.76 -10.70 -8.37
CA LEU A 97 -10.30 -11.17 -7.09
C LEU A 97 -10.14 -10.13 -5.98
N GLU A 98 -8.97 -9.50 -5.90
CA GLU A 98 -8.69 -8.44 -4.92
C GLU A 98 -9.66 -7.26 -5.08
N ARG A 99 -9.96 -6.85 -6.31
CA ARG A 99 -10.93 -5.77 -6.57
C ARG A 99 -12.33 -6.17 -6.13
N ILE A 100 -12.77 -7.40 -6.44
CA ILE A 100 -14.10 -7.89 -6.05
C ILE A 100 -14.20 -7.98 -4.52
N ALA A 101 -13.20 -8.56 -3.86
CA ALA A 101 -13.16 -8.67 -2.40
C ALA A 101 -13.21 -7.29 -1.71
N ARG A 102 -12.48 -6.29 -2.22
CA ARG A 102 -12.56 -4.91 -1.72
C ARG A 102 -13.95 -4.29 -1.92
N LEU A 103 -14.59 -4.53 -3.06
CA LEU A 103 -15.93 -4.00 -3.35
C LEU A 103 -16.98 -4.62 -2.42
N GLU A 104 -16.90 -5.93 -2.18
CA GLU A 104 -17.79 -6.62 -1.24
C GLU A 104 -17.58 -6.15 0.20
N ALA A 105 -16.33 -6.00 0.65
CA ALA A 105 -16.02 -5.44 1.97
C ALA A 105 -16.55 -4.00 2.11
N ALA A 106 -16.46 -3.18 1.07
CA ALA A 106 -17.04 -1.83 1.07
C ALA A 106 -18.57 -1.85 1.11
N ARG A 107 -19.21 -2.80 0.43
CA ARG A 107 -20.67 -3.00 0.46
C ARG A 107 -21.13 -3.43 1.85
N GLU A 108 -20.42 -4.35 2.49
CA GLU A 108 -20.72 -4.80 3.85
C GLU A 108 -20.63 -3.65 4.87
N ARG A 109 -19.58 -2.81 4.79
CA ARG A 109 -19.46 -1.60 5.62
C ARG A 109 -20.64 -0.64 5.43
N ARG A 110 -21.12 -0.46 4.19
CA ARG A 110 -22.30 0.36 3.92
C ARG A 110 -23.59 -0.26 4.48
N GLY A 111 -23.73 -1.57 4.44
CA GLY A 111 -24.90 -2.27 4.99
C GLY A 111 -24.93 -2.33 6.52
N THR A 112 -23.76 -2.28 7.17
CA THR A 112 -23.62 -2.28 8.64
C THR A 112 -23.59 -0.89 9.25
N GLN A 113 -23.37 0.16 8.46
CA GLN A 113 -23.58 1.53 8.90
C GLN A 113 -25.08 1.72 9.17
N PRO A 114 -25.53 1.92 10.42
CA PRO A 114 -26.90 2.34 10.64
C PRO A 114 -27.12 3.61 9.81
N PRO A 115 -28.32 3.81 9.22
CA PRO A 115 -28.61 5.08 8.57
C PRO A 115 -28.21 6.19 9.55
N PRO A 116 -27.50 7.24 9.11
CA PRO A 116 -27.19 8.35 10.01
C PRO A 116 -28.50 8.74 10.67
N GLY A 117 -28.61 8.51 11.98
CA GLY A 117 -29.82 8.84 12.71
C GLY A 117 -30.14 10.28 12.38
N ASP A 118 -31.38 10.56 12.00
CA ASP A 118 -31.83 11.93 11.75
C ASP A 118 -31.29 12.78 12.93
N PRO A 119 -30.38 13.75 12.69
CA PRO A 119 -29.84 14.57 13.78
C PRO A 119 -30.91 15.47 14.40
N TRP A 120 -32.13 15.44 13.85
CA TRP A 120 -33.25 16.26 14.23
C TRP A 120 -34.38 15.38 14.77
N PRO A 121 -34.84 15.62 16.02
CA PRO A 121 -36.06 15.01 16.49
C PRO A 121 -37.23 15.44 15.60
N ARG A 122 -38.03 14.48 15.12
CA ARG A 122 -39.28 14.79 14.43
C ARG A 122 -40.27 15.34 15.45
N PRO A 123 -40.93 16.49 15.20
CA PRO A 123 -42.01 16.93 16.07
C PRO A 123 -43.12 15.88 16.05
N ALA A 124 -43.64 15.58 17.25
CA ALA A 124 -44.74 14.67 17.48
C ALA A 124 -46.07 15.20 16.93
#